data_AF-A0A6J7ZIU5-F1
#
_entry.id   AF-A0A6J7ZIU5-F1
#
_cell.length_a   1.000
_cell.length_b   1.000
_cell.length_c   1.000
_cell.angle_alpha   90.00
_cell.angle_beta   90.00
_cell.angle_gamma   90.00
#
_symmetry.space_group_name_H-M   'P 1'
#
loop_
_entity.id
_entity.type
_entity.pdbx_description
1 polymer ?
#
loop_
_entity_poly.entity_id
_entity_poly.type
_entity_poly.pdbx_seq_one_letter_code
_entity_poly.pdbx_strand_id
1 'polypeptide(L)'
;MDQNPDDRHVLAAAIRCNADVIVTFNLDDFPSQALQQYGVEAQHPDEFILHLLDLNPAIVCSAAEIQRMRLKNPPKTPDEYLDTLIKQGLPQSVSTLRELFYRI
;
A
#
# COMPACT_ATOMS: atom_id res chain seq x y z
N MET A 1 3.11 10.75 -24.50
CA MET A 1 2.51 11.25 -23.25
C MET A 1 1.01 11.09 -23.40
N ASP A 2 0.47 9.99 -22.89
CA ASP A 2 -0.97 9.83 -22.76
C ASP A 2 -1.22 9.62 -21.27
N GLN A 3 -1.32 10.73 -20.53
CA GLN A 3 -1.83 10.67 -19.16
C GLN A 3 -3.34 10.76 -19.27
N ASN A 4 -4.01 9.72 -18.79
CA ASN A 4 -5.45 9.65 -18.72
C ASN A 4 -5.96 10.97 -18.10
N PRO A 5 -6.91 11.68 -18.72
CA PRO A 5 -7.39 12.97 -18.21
C PRO A 5 -7.84 12.93 -16.75
N ASP A 6 -8.30 11.75 -16.32
CA ASP A 6 -8.76 11.46 -14.98
C ASP A 6 -7.59 11.41 -13.98
N ASP A 7 -6.38 10.94 -14.30
CA ASP A 7 -5.34 10.74 -13.27
C ASP A 7 -4.55 12.01 -12.89
N ARG A 8 -4.68 13.07 -13.67
CA ARG A 8 -4.01 14.36 -13.41
C ARG A 8 -4.38 14.98 -12.08
N HIS A 9 -5.60 14.76 -11.59
CA HIS A 9 -6.01 15.32 -10.30
C HIS A 9 -5.28 14.63 -9.13
N VAL A 10 -4.93 13.35 -9.27
CA VAL A 10 -4.16 12.60 -8.27
C VAL A 10 -2.74 13.17 -8.18
N LEU A 11 -2.07 13.37 -9.32
CA LEU A 11 -0.75 14.00 -9.34
C LEU A 11 -0.80 15.46 -8.84
N ALA A 12 -1.80 16.24 -9.24
CA ALA A 12 -1.97 17.60 -8.74
C ALA A 12 -2.19 17.64 -7.21
N ALA A 13 -2.93 16.68 -6.65
CA ALA A 13 -3.10 16.54 -5.21
C ALA A 13 -1.77 16.20 -4.53
N ALA A 14 -1.01 15.24 -5.06
CA ALA A 14 0.30 14.85 -4.54
C ALA A 14 1.27 16.05 -4.50
N ILE A 15 1.36 16.81 -5.59
CA ILE A 15 2.17 18.04 -5.64
C ILE A 15 1.67 19.06 -4.61
N ARG A 16 0.35 19.27 -4.53
CA ARG A 16 -0.24 20.27 -3.64
C ARG A 16 -0.01 19.95 -2.16
N CYS A 17 0.03 18.68 -1.78
CA CYS A 17 0.28 18.26 -0.39
C CYS A 17 1.75 17.94 -0.10
N ASN A 18 2.67 18.14 -1.05
CA ASN A 18 4.07 17.74 -0.96
C ASN A 18 4.22 16.25 -0.58
N ALA A 19 3.44 15.37 -1.21
CA ALA A 19 3.61 13.93 -1.03
C ALA A 19 4.83 13.45 -1.82
N ASP A 20 5.64 12.62 -1.18
CA ASP A 20 6.78 11.97 -1.84
C ASP A 20 6.33 10.77 -2.71
N VAL A 21 5.23 10.09 -2.32
CA VAL A 21 4.80 8.83 -2.94
C VAL A 21 3.30 8.83 -3.26
N ILE A 22 2.94 8.41 -4.47
CA ILE A 22 1.59 7.97 -4.86
C ILE A 22 1.53 6.45 -4.75
N VAL A 23 0.70 5.94 -3.84
CA VAL A 23 0.51 4.48 -3.69
C VAL A 23 -0.65 4.01 -4.57
N THR A 24 -0.36 3.19 -5.59
CA THR A 24 -1.34 2.79 -6.61
C THR A 24 -1.08 1.40 -7.17
N PHE A 25 -2.14 0.64 -7.44
CA PHE A 25 -2.04 -0.64 -8.18
C PHE A 25 -1.76 -0.44 -9.67
N ASN A 26 -2.16 0.70 -10.24
CA ASN A 26 -1.95 0.99 -11.65
C ASN A 26 -0.77 1.94 -11.83
N LEU A 27 0.43 1.36 -11.92
CA LEU A 27 1.67 2.14 -12.10
C LEU A 27 1.76 2.75 -13.50
N ASP A 28 1.11 2.16 -14.50
CA ASP A 28 1.16 2.62 -15.89
C ASP A 28 0.50 4.01 -16.06
N ASP A 29 -0.45 4.36 -15.18
CA ASP A 29 -1.09 5.69 -15.15
C ASP A 29 -0.13 6.78 -14.62
N PHE A 30 0.91 6.38 -13.88
CA PHE A 30 1.85 7.26 -13.20
C PHE A 30 3.31 6.92 -13.57
N PRO A 31 3.69 7.02 -14.86
CA PRO A 31 5.01 6.63 -15.31
C PRO A 31 6.08 7.52 -14.65
N SER A 32 7.15 6.90 -14.13
CA SER A 32 8.21 7.57 -13.38
C SER A 32 8.79 8.79 -14.07
N GLN A 33 8.98 8.73 -15.39
CA GLN A 33 9.49 9.85 -16.18
C GLN A 33 8.59 11.11 -16.10
N ALA A 34 7.28 10.94 -15.93
CA ALA A 34 6.37 12.07 -15.78
C ALA A 34 6.39 12.66 -14.36
N LEU A 35 6.64 11.83 -13.34
CA LEU A 35 6.62 12.21 -11.93
C LEU A 35 7.95 12.81 -11.44
N GLN A 36 9.09 12.34 -11.99
CA GLN A 36 10.43 12.66 -11.50
C GLN A 36 10.70 14.17 -11.39
N GLN A 37 10.17 14.97 -12.33
CA GLN A 37 10.31 16.43 -12.32
C GLN A 37 9.66 17.11 -11.10
N TYR A 38 8.71 16.43 -10.45
CA TYR A 38 8.01 16.90 -9.27
C TYR A 38 8.56 16.31 -7.97
N GLY A 39 9.57 15.43 -8.03
CA GLY A 39 10.08 14.72 -6.86
C GLY A 39 9.10 13.71 -6.27
N VAL A 40 8.12 13.27 -7.05
CA VAL A 40 7.12 12.27 -6.65
C VAL A 40 7.46 10.94 -7.31
N GLU A 41 7.20 9.83 -6.63
CA GLU A 41 7.25 8.48 -7.19
C GLU A 41 5.91 7.76 -7.05
N ALA A 42 5.64 6.80 -7.92
CA ALA A 42 4.52 5.88 -7.77
C ALA A 42 5.03 4.53 -7.28
N GLN A 43 4.40 3.98 -6.24
CA GLN A 43 4.74 2.68 -5.67
C GLN A 43 3.53 1.75 -5.65
N HIS A 44 3.78 0.47 -5.89
CA HIS A 44 2.75 -0.55 -5.70
C HIS A 44 2.42 -0.69 -4.20
N PRO A 45 1.15 -0.89 -3.78
CA PRO A 45 0.81 -0.94 -2.37
C PRO A 45 1.52 -2.06 -1.60
N ASP A 46 1.75 -3.21 -2.26
CA ASP A 46 2.49 -4.32 -1.65
C ASP A 46 3.95 -3.95 -1.35
N GLU A 47 4.60 -3.22 -2.25
CA GLU A 47 5.96 -2.73 -2.07
C GLU A 47 6.03 -1.65 -0.98
N PHE A 48 5.08 -0.70 -1.01
CA PHE A 48 4.99 0.35 -0.01
C PHE A 48 4.84 -0.21 1.41
N ILE A 49 3.99 -1.22 1.61
CA ILE A 49 3.80 -1.84 2.92
C ILE A 49 5.06 -2.59 3.36
N LEU A 50 5.80 -3.23 2.46
CA LEU A 50 7.09 -3.85 2.80
C LEU A 50 8.11 -2.81 3.28
N HIS A 51 8.22 -1.67 2.60
CA HIS A 51 9.08 -0.58 3.06
C HIS A 51 8.69 -0.11 4.48
N LEU A 52 7.39 -0.03 4.78
CA LEU A 52 6.93 0.29 6.14
C LEU A 52 7.26 -0.82 7.16
N LEU A 53 7.16 -2.08 6.77
CA LEU A 53 7.51 -3.22 7.62
C LEU A 53 9.01 -3.26 7.93
N ASP A 54 9.86 -2.91 6.96
CA ASP A 54 11.31 -2.79 7.16
C ASP A 54 11.66 -1.63 8.09
N LEU A 55 10.93 -0.52 7.99
CA LEU A 55 11.13 0.66 8.85
C LEU A 55 10.65 0.43 10.28
N ASN A 56 9.44 -0.10 10.47
CA ASN A 56 8.88 -0.37 11.80
C ASN A 56 7.80 -1.46 11.77
N PRO A 57 8.17 -2.74 11.95
CA PRO A 57 7.23 -3.84 11.84
C PRO A 57 6.16 -3.80 12.93
N ALA A 58 6.47 -3.31 14.13
CA ALA A 58 5.53 -3.26 15.25
C ALA A 58 4.35 -2.33 14.97
N ILE A 59 4.60 -1.16 14.38
CA ILE A 59 3.53 -0.20 14.03
C ILE A 59 2.63 -0.78 12.94
N VAL A 60 3.22 -1.40 11.91
CA VAL A 60 2.45 -1.97 10.80
C VAL A 60 1.61 -3.16 11.26
N CYS A 61 2.18 -4.07 12.07
CA CYS A 61 1.42 -5.18 12.65
C CYS A 61 0.24 -4.68 13.50
N SER A 62 0.45 -3.66 14.33
CA SER A 62 -0.62 -3.05 15.13
C SER A 62 -1.72 -2.44 14.24
N ALA A 63 -1.34 -1.72 13.18
CA ALA A 63 -2.29 -1.15 12.22
C ALA A 63 -3.10 -2.25 11.51
N ALA A 64 -2.45 -3.33 11.08
CA ALA A 64 -3.10 -4.48 10.46
C ALA A 64 -4.09 -5.17 11.42
N GLU A 65 -3.72 -5.34 12.69
CA GLU A 65 -4.60 -5.91 13.71
C GLU A 65 -5.82 -5.02 13.97
N ILE A 66 -5.61 -3.71 14.14
CA ILE A 66 -6.70 -2.73 14.32
C ILE A 66 -7.64 -2.77 13.11
N GLN A 67 -7.10 -2.80 11.90
CA GLN A 67 -7.90 -2.86 10.68
C GLN A 67 -8.74 -4.14 10.63
N ARG A 68 -8.15 -5.29 10.94
CA ARG A 68 -8.89 -6.56 11.03
C ARG A 68 -10.02 -6.48 12.07
N MET A 69 -9.77 -5.93 13.26
CA MET A 69 -10.79 -5.79 14.31
C MET A 69 -11.95 -4.85 13.92
N ARG A 70 -11.73 -3.92 12.98
CA ARG A 70 -12.77 -3.03 12.45
C ARG A 70 -13.67 -3.70 11.43
N LEU A 71 -13.23 -4.78 10.81
CA LEU A 71 -14.08 -5.60 9.93
C LEU A 71 -15.08 -6.36 10.81
N LYS A 72 -16.35 -5.94 10.78
CA LYS A 72 -17.42 -6.54 11.59
C LYS A 72 -18.44 -7.33 10.77
N ASN A 73 -18.45 -7.17 9.44
CA ASN A 73 -19.44 -7.75 8.54
C ASN A 73 -18.77 -8.29 7.26
N PRO A 74 -18.22 -9.52 7.27
CA PRO A 74 -18.09 -10.40 8.43
C PRO A 74 -16.86 -10.06 9.30
N PRO A 75 -16.85 -10.45 10.59
CA PRO A 75 -15.60 -10.49 11.35
C PRO A 75 -14.63 -11.50 10.73
N LYS A 76 -13.33 -11.24 10.84
CA LYS A 76 -12.28 -12.08 10.25
C LYS A 76 -11.28 -12.56 11.29
N THR A 77 -10.91 -13.83 11.25
CA THR A 77 -9.71 -14.36 11.92
C THR A 77 -8.44 -13.75 11.30
N PRO A 78 -7.26 -13.85 11.96
CA PRO A 78 -6.00 -13.43 11.36
C PRO A 78 -5.75 -14.05 9.98
N ASP A 79 -5.94 -15.36 9.82
CA ASP A 79 -5.71 -16.03 8.53
C ASP A 79 -6.70 -15.58 7.45
N GLU A 80 -7.99 -15.44 7.77
CA GLU A 80 -8.99 -14.95 6.81
C GLU A 80 -8.71 -13.50 6.36
N TYR A 81 -8.14 -12.70 7.24
CA TYR A 81 -7.71 -11.34 6.93
C TYR A 81 -6.50 -11.36 5.98
N LEU A 82 -5.48 -12.14 6.30
CA LEU A 82 -4.29 -12.29 5.46
C LEU A 82 -4.64 -12.86 4.07
N ASP A 83 -5.54 -13.84 3.99
CA ASP A 83 -6.04 -14.36 2.72
C ASP A 83 -6.83 -13.30 1.93
N THR A 84 -7.49 -12.36 2.61
CA THR A 84 -8.15 -11.23 1.96
C THR A 84 -7.11 -10.28 1.35
N LEU A 85 -6.03 -9.97 2.06
CA LEU A 85 -4.95 -9.13 1.55
C LEU A 85 -4.22 -9.79 0.36
N ILE A 86 -4.01 -11.11 0.37
CA ILE A 86 -3.49 -11.85 -0.80
C ILE A 86 -4.41 -11.63 -2.01
N LYS A 87 -5.72 -11.80 -1.85
CA LYS A 87 -6.70 -11.61 -2.93
C LYS A 87 -6.76 -10.17 -3.43
N GLN A 88 -6.34 -9.21 -2.61
CA GLN A 88 -6.22 -7.80 -2.98
C GLN A 88 -4.88 -7.46 -3.65
N GLY A 89 -4.02 -8.46 -3.90
CA GLY A 89 -2.74 -8.23 -4.56
C GLY A 89 -1.63 -7.80 -3.60
N LEU A 90 -1.69 -8.19 -2.32
CA LEU A 90 -0.64 -7.92 -1.34
C LEU A 90 0.13 -9.19 -0.86
N PRO A 91 0.57 -10.08 -1.77
CA PRO A 91 1.17 -11.36 -1.38
C PRO A 91 2.48 -11.22 -0.60
N GLN A 92 3.33 -10.24 -0.91
CA GLN A 92 4.63 -10.11 -0.24
C GLN A 92 4.45 -9.57 1.18
N SER A 93 3.62 -8.54 1.36
CA SER A 93 3.23 -8.02 2.66
C SER A 93 2.68 -9.12 3.56
N VAL A 94 1.82 -9.99 3.02
CA VAL A 94 1.24 -11.10 3.79
C VAL A 94 2.30 -12.12 4.19
N SER A 95 3.25 -12.44 3.31
CA SER A 95 4.36 -13.33 3.65
C SER A 95 5.12 -12.82 4.87
N THR A 96 5.49 -11.54 4.86
CA THR A 96 6.21 -10.88 5.96
C THR A 96 5.38 -10.80 7.24
N LEU A 97 4.10 -10.44 7.13
CA LEU A 97 3.18 -10.37 8.29
C LEU A 97 2.96 -11.75 8.93
N ARG A 98 2.86 -12.82 8.13
CA ARG A 98 2.78 -14.20 8.65
C ARG A 98 4.01 -14.52 9.48
N GLU A 99 5.20 -14.29 8.93
CA GLU A 99 6.44 -14.54 9.66
C GLU A 99 6.51 -13.78 10.99
N LEU A 100 6.04 -12.53 11.02
CA LEU A 100 6.03 -11.72 12.23
C LEU A 100 5.00 -12.19 13.26
N PHE A 101 3.79 -12.61 12.83
CA PHE A 101 2.77 -13.10 13.76
C PHE A 101 3.11 -14.47 14.37
N TYR A 102 3.85 -15.31 13.67
CA TYR A 102 4.21 -16.66 14.14
C TYR A 102 5.60 -16.75 14.80
N ARG A 103 6.36 -15.65 14.85
CA ARG A 103 7.67 -15.56 15.56
C ARG A 103 7.56 -15.07 17.01
N ILE A 104 6.36 -14.74 17.48
CA ILE A 104 6.06 -14.31 18.87
C ILE A 104 5.33 -15.45 19.58
#